data_AF-A0A7V6QKI6-F1
#
_entry.id   AF-A0A7V6QKI6-F1
#
_cell.length_a   1.000
_cell.length_b   1.000
_cell.length_c   1.000
_cell.angle_alpha   90.00
_cell.angle_beta   90.00
_cell.angle_gamma   90.00
#
_symmetry.space_group_name_H-M   'P 1'
#
loop_
_entity.id
_entity.type
_entity.pdbx_description
1 polymer ?
#
loop_
_entity_poly.entity_id
_entity_poly.type
_entity_poly.pdbx_seq_one_letter_code
_entity_poly.pdbx_strand_id
1 'polypeptide(L)'
;MNSKYGKSIELYGKCIGNLEISPFESVDLLHRRSDLERVIHELTEDQKMKLSEYDLKLIDHAKIMSEHIQKAYDFSVSDHPLSEWWWHLDLVAKGKRPFNLNVESASDKGN
;
A
#
# COMPACT_ATOMS: atom_id res chain seq x y z
N MET A 1 21.35 6.43 -1.51
CA MET A 1 21.30 5.54 -0.33
C MET A 1 20.57 4.26 -0.75
N ASN A 2 21.25 3.12 -0.84
CA ASN A 2 20.61 1.82 -1.07
C ASN A 2 20.28 1.21 0.30
N SER A 3 19.09 1.52 0.82
CA SER A 3 18.59 0.85 2.01
C SER A 3 18.00 -0.52 1.62
N LYS A 4 18.13 -1.51 2.49
CA LYS A 4 17.66 -2.91 2.35
C LYS A 4 16.26 -3.02 1.71
N TYR A 5 15.37 -2.08 2.03
CA TYR A 5 13.97 -2.07 1.57
C TYR A 5 13.65 -0.98 0.55
N GLY A 6 14.56 -0.05 0.28
CA GLY A 6 14.33 1.10 -0.61
C GLY A 6 13.85 0.67 -2.00
N LYS A 7 14.50 -0.34 -2.59
CA LYS A 7 14.09 -0.87 -3.91
C LYS A 7 12.65 -1.41 -3.90
N SER A 8 12.21 -2.06 -2.83
CA SER A 8 10.84 -2.59 -2.74
C SER A 8 9.82 -1.45 -2.62
N ILE A 9 10.13 -0.42 -1.84
CA ILE A 9 9.31 0.79 -1.70
C ILE A 9 9.19 1.53 -3.04
N GLU A 10 10.30 1.72 -3.78
CA GLU A 10 10.26 2.33 -5.11
C GLU A 10 9.42 1.52 -6.11
N LEU A 11 9.57 0.19 -6.10
CA LEU A 11 8.81 -0.68 -7.00
C LEU A 11 7.32 -0.62 -6.69
N TYR A 12 6.95 -0.61 -5.40
CA TYR A 12 5.58 -0.39 -4.97
C TYR A 12 5.03 0.92 -5.56
N GLY A 13 5.71 2.05 -5.34
CA GLY A 13 5.27 3.35 -5.85
C GLY A 13 5.18 3.47 -7.38
N LYS A 14 6.06 2.79 -8.12
CA LYS A 14 6.07 2.78 -9.59
C LYS A 14 4.89 2.04 -10.21
N CYS A 15 4.39 1.01 -9.54
CA CYS A 15 3.25 0.22 -10.02
C CYS A 15 1.90 0.93 -9.74
N ILE A 16 1.83 1.80 -8.73
CA ILE A 16 0.58 2.51 -8.41
C ILE A 16 0.17 3.46 -9.55
N GLY A 17 -1.05 3.27 -10.04
CA GLY A 17 -1.64 4.05 -11.12
C GLY A 17 -1.13 3.68 -12.51
N ASN A 18 -0.22 2.71 -12.62
CA ASN A 18 0.20 2.19 -13.91
C ASN A 18 -0.77 1.08 -14.35
N LEU A 19 -1.68 1.39 -15.28
CA LEU A 19 -2.66 0.42 -15.77
C LEU A 19 -2.13 -0.43 -16.95
N GLU A 20 -0.92 -0.15 -17.44
CA GLU A 20 -0.28 -0.91 -18.52
C GLU A 20 0.32 -2.23 -18.01
N ILE A 21 0.59 -2.35 -16.70
CA ILE A 21 0.98 -3.63 -16.11
C ILE A 21 -0.23 -4.55 -16.00
N SER A 22 0.02 -5.86 -16.04
CA SER A 22 -1.05 -6.84 -15.93
C SER A 22 -1.77 -6.75 -14.57
N PRO A 23 -3.04 -7.17 -14.50
CA PRO A 23 -3.74 -7.32 -13.23
C PRO A 23 -2.99 -8.20 -12.21
N PHE A 24 -2.31 -9.25 -12.67
CA PHE A 24 -1.48 -10.11 -11.81
C PHE A 24 -0.29 -9.35 -11.21
N GLU A 25 0.41 -8.53 -11.99
CA GLU A 25 1.47 -7.66 -11.47
C GLU A 25 0.93 -6.62 -10.47
N SER A 26 -0.33 -6.21 -10.61
CA SER A 26 -0.99 -5.34 -9.63
C SER A 26 -1.36 -6.08 -8.35
N VAL A 27 -1.61 -7.40 -8.40
CA VAL A 27 -1.75 -8.25 -7.19
C VAL A 27 -0.39 -8.40 -6.49
N ASP A 28 0.70 -8.55 -7.24
CA ASP A 28 2.06 -8.59 -6.68
C ASP A 28 2.42 -7.28 -5.95
N LEU A 29 1.86 -6.15 -6.37
CA LEU A 29 1.96 -4.88 -5.64
C LEU A 29 1.32 -4.97 -4.24
N LEU A 30 0.19 -5.67 -4.07
CA LEU A 30 -0.46 -5.85 -2.78
C LEU A 30 0.34 -6.79 -1.87
N HIS A 31 0.88 -7.88 -2.42
CA HIS A 31 1.82 -8.74 -1.71
C HIS A 31 3.05 -7.96 -1.24
N ARG A 32 3.63 -7.13 -2.11
CA ARG A 32 4.77 -6.28 -1.77
C ARG A 32 4.47 -5.31 -0.64
N ARG A 33 3.27 -4.72 -0.60
CA ARG A 33 2.86 -3.85 0.51
C ARG A 33 2.74 -4.62 1.83
N SER A 34 2.28 -5.87 1.78
CA SER A 34 2.21 -6.78 2.93
C SER A 34 3.59 -7.17 3.42
N ASP A 35 4.52 -7.45 2.51
CA ASP A 35 5.92 -7.73 2.85
C ASP A 35 6.57 -6.55 3.59
N LEU A 36 6.30 -5.32 3.14
CA LEU A 36 6.77 -4.09 3.76
C LEU A 36 6.14 -3.85 5.14
N GLU A 37 4.86 -4.19 5.33
CA GLU A 37 4.20 -4.09 6.64
C GLU A 37 4.86 -5.00 7.68
N ARG A 38 5.19 -6.25 7.31
CA ARG A 38 5.84 -7.20 8.21
C ARG A 38 7.18 -6.69 8.75
N VAL A 39 7.88 -5.87 7.98
CA VAL A 39 9.18 -5.27 8.32
C VAL A 39 9.08 -3.78 8.63
N ILE A 40 7.88 -3.24 8.89
CA ILE A 40 7.68 -1.79 9.09
C ILE A 40 8.55 -1.23 10.22
N HIS A 41 8.79 -2.03 11.26
CA HIS A 41 9.64 -1.70 12.40
C HIS A 41 11.15 -1.68 12.06
N GLU A 42 11.56 -2.28 10.93
CA GLU A 42 12.92 -2.22 10.41
C GLU A 42 13.13 -1.07 9.42
N LEU A 43 12.06 -0.39 8.98
CA LEU A 43 12.15 0.73 8.06
C LEU A 43 12.65 1.98 8.80
N THR A 44 13.51 2.75 8.13
CA THR A 44 13.87 4.09 8.59
C THR A 44 12.67 5.03 8.47
N GLU A 45 12.70 6.14 9.19
CA GLU A 45 11.62 7.16 9.12
C GLU A 45 11.40 7.67 7.69
N ASP A 46 12.47 7.96 6.94
CA ASP A 46 12.38 8.34 5.52
C ASP A 46 11.68 7.27 4.66
N GLN A 47 11.89 5.98 4.98
CA GLN A 47 11.25 4.88 4.26
C GLN A 47 9.78 4.74 4.63
N LYS A 48 9.42 4.91 5.91
CA LYS A 48 8.03 4.93 6.37
C LYS A 48 7.26 6.10 5.77
N MET A 49 7.88 7.28 5.73
CA MET A 49 7.31 8.48 5.11
C MET A 49 7.04 8.23 3.63
N LYS A 50 8.03 7.73 2.90
CA LYS A 50 7.88 7.41 1.47
C LYS A 50 6.85 6.32 1.20
N LEU A 51 6.79 5.30 2.05
CA LEU A 51 5.76 4.27 1.96
C LEU A 51 4.35 4.88 2.17
N SER A 52 4.21 5.79 3.13
CA SER A 52 2.95 6.50 3.40
C SER A 52 2.53 7.41 2.24
N GLU A 53 3.48 8.10 1.59
CA GLU A 53 3.22 8.86 0.36
C GLU A 53 2.67 7.97 -0.76
N TYR A 54 3.22 6.76 -0.91
CA TYR A 54 2.73 5.80 -1.90
C TYR A 54 1.39 5.19 -1.49
N ASP A 55 1.15 4.92 -0.22
CA ASP A 55 -0.15 4.49 0.27
C ASP A 55 -1.23 5.54 -0.02
N LEU A 56 -0.94 6.83 0.20
CA LEU A 56 -1.80 7.95 -0.21
C LEU A 56 -2.09 7.92 -1.71
N LYS A 57 -1.06 7.75 -2.54
CA LYS A 57 -1.24 7.64 -3.99
C LYS A 57 -2.12 6.44 -4.36
N LEU A 58 -2.00 5.29 -3.67
CA LEU A 58 -2.87 4.14 -3.90
C LEU A 58 -4.32 4.48 -3.58
N ILE A 59 -4.56 5.22 -2.49
CA ILE A 59 -5.89 5.68 -2.09
C ILE A 59 -6.49 6.64 -3.12
N ASP A 60 -5.70 7.61 -3.61
CA ASP A 60 -6.14 8.53 -4.66
C ASP A 60 -6.55 7.79 -5.95
N HIS A 61 -5.93 6.66 -6.22
CA HIS A 61 -6.22 5.80 -7.37
C HIS A 61 -7.09 4.57 -6.99
N ALA A 62 -7.66 4.51 -5.79
CA ALA A 62 -8.25 3.29 -5.24
C ALA A 62 -9.35 2.72 -6.15
N LYS A 63 -10.18 3.58 -6.72
CA LYS A 63 -11.24 3.17 -7.66
C LYS A 63 -10.66 2.43 -8.86
N ILE A 64 -9.78 3.08 -9.64
CA ILE A 64 -9.24 2.51 -10.87
C ILE A 64 -8.34 1.30 -10.59
N MET A 65 -7.58 1.33 -9.49
CA MET A 65 -6.70 0.23 -9.10
C MET A 65 -7.52 -0.98 -8.67
N SER A 66 -8.58 -0.79 -7.89
CA SER A 66 -9.46 -1.90 -7.48
C SER A 66 -10.16 -2.54 -8.69
N GLU A 67 -10.64 -1.75 -9.66
CA GLU A 67 -11.24 -2.25 -10.90
C GLU A 67 -10.24 -3.04 -11.76
N HIS A 68 -8.98 -2.60 -11.82
CA HIS A 68 -7.94 -3.31 -12.55
C HIS A 68 -7.52 -4.62 -11.86
N ILE A 69 -7.28 -4.56 -10.55
CA ILE A 69 -6.90 -5.72 -9.73
C ILE A 69 -8.00 -6.78 -9.72
N GLN A 70 -9.28 -6.36 -9.73
CA GLN A 70 -10.44 -7.27 -9.76
C GLN A 70 -10.44 -8.25 -10.94
N LYS A 71 -9.70 -7.96 -12.01
CA LYS A 71 -9.56 -8.85 -13.16
C LYS A 71 -8.73 -10.10 -12.84
N ALA A 72 -7.92 -10.09 -11.78
CA ALA A 72 -7.09 -11.21 -11.34
C ALA A 72 -7.30 -11.62 -9.88
N TYR A 73 -7.99 -10.80 -9.08
CA TYR A 73 -8.21 -11.05 -7.65
C TYR A 73 -9.64 -10.72 -7.23
N ASP A 74 -10.32 -11.66 -6.58
CA ASP A 74 -11.65 -11.44 -6.04
C ASP A 74 -11.56 -10.88 -4.61
N PHE A 75 -11.79 -9.58 -4.45
CA PHE A 75 -11.80 -8.92 -3.14
C PHE A 75 -12.88 -9.46 -2.20
N SER A 76 -13.96 -10.07 -2.71
CA SER A 76 -15.05 -10.56 -1.86
C SER A 76 -14.69 -11.78 -1.02
N VAL A 77 -13.63 -12.50 -1.41
CA VAL A 77 -13.12 -13.68 -0.70
C VAL A 77 -11.84 -13.38 0.11
N SER A 78 -11.43 -12.11 0.19
CA SER A 78 -10.26 -11.69 0.96
C SER A 78 -10.40 -12.01 2.44
N ASP A 79 -9.50 -12.83 2.98
CA ASP A 79 -9.39 -13.18 4.40
C ASP A 79 -8.26 -12.43 5.12
N HIS A 80 -7.56 -11.52 4.41
CA HIS A 80 -6.47 -10.74 4.96
C HIS A 80 -6.93 -9.84 6.12
N PRO A 81 -6.08 -9.65 7.16
CA PRO A 81 -6.43 -8.87 8.33
C PRO A 81 -6.68 -7.39 7.97
N LEU A 82 -7.46 -6.70 8.81
CA LEU A 82 -7.86 -5.31 8.54
C LEU A 82 -6.67 -4.33 8.54
N SER A 83 -5.56 -4.68 9.19
CA SER A 83 -4.30 -3.94 9.13
C SER A 83 -3.72 -3.88 7.71
N GLU A 84 -4.05 -4.85 6.87
CA GLU A 84 -3.66 -4.91 5.46
C GLU A 84 -4.79 -4.40 4.55
N TRP A 85 -5.22 -3.16 4.78
CA TRP A 85 -6.40 -2.56 4.13
C TRP A 85 -6.33 -2.54 2.59
N TRP A 86 -5.14 -2.62 2.00
CA TRP A 86 -4.96 -2.70 0.54
C TRP A 86 -5.53 -3.99 -0.07
N TRP A 87 -5.65 -5.08 0.71
CA TRP A 87 -6.40 -6.29 0.30
C TRP A 87 -7.92 -6.12 0.35
N HIS A 88 -8.37 -4.93 0.75
CA HIS A 88 -9.76 -4.51 0.81
C HIS A 88 -9.96 -3.20 0.03
N LEU A 89 -9.11 -2.95 -0.98
CA LEU A 89 -9.06 -1.69 -1.71
C LEU A 89 -10.40 -1.33 -2.37
N ASP A 90 -11.19 -2.31 -2.79
CA ASP A 90 -12.52 -2.07 -3.35
C ASP A 90 -13.49 -1.47 -2.31
N LEU A 91 -13.39 -1.88 -1.04
CA LEU A 91 -14.18 -1.32 0.05
C LEU A 91 -13.69 0.07 0.45
N VAL A 92 -12.37 0.29 0.40
CA VAL A 92 -11.76 1.62 0.60
C VAL A 92 -12.23 2.58 -0.50
N ALA A 93 -12.19 2.15 -1.77
CA ALA A 93 -12.66 2.94 -2.91
C ALA A 93 -14.14 3.32 -2.82
N LYS A 94 -14.96 2.49 -2.17
CA LYS A 94 -16.40 2.73 -1.92
C LYS A 94 -16.67 3.56 -0.67
N GLY A 95 -15.64 3.97 0.09
CA GLY A 95 -15.79 4.64 1.38
C GLY A 95 -16.43 3.77 2.45
N LYS A 96 -16.46 2.45 2.26
CA LYS A 96 -17.11 1.48 3.18
C LYS A 96 -16.16 0.95 4.25
N ARG A 97 -14.86 1.25 4.14
CA ARG A 97 -13.83 0.78 5.05
C ARG A 97 -12.79 1.88 5.26
N PRO A 98 -12.36 2.15 6.50
CA PRO A 98 -11.26 3.07 6.77
C PRO A 98 -9.92 2.44 6.38
N PHE A 99 -8.96 3.29 6.05
CA PHE A 99 -7.56 2.93 5.89
C PHE A 99 -6.74 3.63 6.97
N ASN A 100 -5.60 3.06 7.33
CA ASN A 100 -4.66 3.66 8.27
C ASN A 100 -3.34 3.92 7.54
N LEU A 101 -2.79 5.10 7.76
CA LEU A 101 -1.46 5.48 7.30
C LEU A 101 -0.55 5.55 8.52
N ASN A 102 0.62 4.91 8.44
CA ASN A 102 1.64 4.98 9.48
C ASN A 102 2.43 6.29 9.33
N VAL A 103 1.76 7.41 9.60
CA VAL A 103 2.40 8.72 9.66
C VAL A 103 2.78 8.96 11.12
N GLU A 104 4.03 8.64 11.47
CA GLU A 104 4.58 9.14 12.73
C GLU A 104 4.83 10.65 12.56
N SER A 105 3.99 11.46 13.21
CA SER A 105 4.18 12.91 13.30
C SER A 105 5.41 13.20 14.16
N ALA A 106 6.31 14.03 13.67
CA ALA A 106 7.41 14.59 14.45
C ALA A 106 6.87 15.58 15.52
N SER A 107 6.30 15.05 16.61
CA SER A 107 5.90 15.75 17.84
C SER A 107 5.47 14.65 18.83
N ASP A 108 6.23 14.29 19.86
CA ASP A 108 6.67 15.13 20.96
C ASP A 108 8.11 14.83 21.41
N LYS A 109 9.02 15.80 21.22
CA LYS A 109 10.07 16.05 22.23
C LYS A 109 9.62 17.24 23.07
N GLY A 110 8.80 16.93 24.06
CA GLY A 110 8.26 17.91 25.01
C GLY A 110 7.95 17.28 26.35
N ASN A 111 8.98 16.91 27.11
CA ASN A 111 9.12 17.21 28.55
C ASN A 111 10.55 16.92 29.01
#